data_AF-A0A258YGM6-F1
#
_entry.id   AF-A0A258YGM6-F1
#
_cell.length_a   1.000
_cell.length_b   1.000
_cell.length_c   1.000
_cell.angle_alpha   90.00
_cell.angle_beta   90.00
_cell.angle_gamma   90.00
#
_symmetry.space_group_name_H-M   'P 1'
#
loop_
_entity.id
_entity.type
_entity.pdbx_description
1 polymer ?
#
loop_
_entity_poly.entity_id
_entity_poly.type
_entity_poly.pdbx_seq_one_letter_code
_entity_poly.pdbx_strand_id
1 'polypeptide(L)' 'IKEKDLDSFKDHNNTAMFKGGATYADAITFGSDVIEKKLIDDFSKVKGKKTVPFKGWDSDLTEYLELYNDLAGK' A
#
# COMPACT_ATOMS: atom_id res chain seq x y z
N ILE A 1 -2.18 4.21 21.18
CA ILE A 1 -2.40 5.13 20.05
C ILE A 1 -2.18 6.54 20.55
N LYS A 2 -1.24 7.28 19.96
CA LYS A 2 -0.90 8.67 20.27
C LYS A 2 -1.50 9.59 19.20
N GLU A 3 -1.65 10.88 19.47
CA GLU A 3 -2.16 11.86 18.48
C GLU A 3 -1.41 11.83 17.15
N LYS A 4 -0.07 11.66 17.20
CA LYS A 4 0.75 11.55 15.98
C LYS A 4 0.37 10.35 15.10
N ASP A 5 -0.11 9.26 15.70
CA ASP A 5 -0.57 8.09 14.94
C ASP A 5 -1.88 8.38 14.17
N LEU A 6 -2.59 9.46 14.54
CA LEU A 6 -3.83 9.90 13.90
C LEU A 6 -3.59 10.93 12.78
N ASP A 7 -2.36 11.42 12.60
CA ASP A 7 -2.03 12.46 11.61
C ASP A 7 -2.44 12.05 10.19
N SER A 8 -2.22 10.78 9.81
CA SER A 8 -2.60 10.25 8.49
C SER A 8 -4.11 10.22 8.24
N PHE A 9 -4.94 10.34 9.27
CA PHE A 9 -6.40 10.19 9.21
C PHE A 9 -7.17 11.52 9.23
N LYS A 10 -6.48 12.66 9.35
CA LYS A 10 -7.08 14.00 9.52
C LYS A 10 -7.99 14.46 8.38
N ASP A 11 -7.86 13.88 7.19
CA ASP A 11 -8.68 14.26 6.03
C ASP A 11 -10.07 13.59 6.05
N HIS A 12 -10.38 12.73 7.04
CA HIS A 12 -11.68 12.08 7.26
C HIS A 12 -12.29 11.43 5.99
N ASN A 13 -11.46 10.79 5.17
CA ASN A 13 -11.87 10.15 3.93
C ASN A 13 -11.15 8.80 3.70
N ASN A 14 -11.55 8.07 2.66
CA ASN A 14 -10.97 6.77 2.34
C ASN A 14 -9.46 6.85 2.06
N THR A 15 -9.01 7.91 1.37
CA THR A 15 -7.59 8.13 1.08
C THR A 15 -6.76 8.24 2.37
N ALA A 16 -7.29 8.94 3.38
CA ALA A 16 -6.68 9.06 4.71
C ALA A 16 -6.60 7.70 5.42
N MET A 17 -7.66 6.89 5.31
CA MET A 17 -7.70 5.53 5.86
C MET A 17 -6.61 4.64 5.24
N PHE A 18 -6.48 4.66 3.90
CA PHE A 18 -5.43 3.91 3.22
C PHE A 18 -4.03 4.39 3.61
N LYS A 19 -3.81 5.70 3.72
CA LYS A 19 -2.53 6.28 4.17
C LYS A 19 -2.17 5.81 5.57
N GLY A 20 -3.13 5.83 6.49
CA GLY A 20 -2.94 5.34 7.84
C GLY A 20 -2.50 3.87 7.89
N GLY A 21 -3.18 3.00 7.15
CA GLY A 21 -2.76 1.59 7.04
C GLY A 21 -1.37 1.43 6.40
N ALA A 22 -1.12 2.15 5.30
CA ALA A 22 0.14 2.13 4.59
C ALA A 22 1.32 2.64 5.44
N THR A 23 1.12 3.56 6.39
CA THR A 23 2.18 4.06 7.29
C THR A 23 2.80 2.95 8.14
N TYR A 24 2.03 1.93 8.52
CA TYR A 24 2.49 0.88 9.43
C TYR A 24 2.60 -0.52 8.79
N ALA A 25 2.20 -0.67 7.54
CA ALA A 25 2.35 -1.93 6.81
C ALA A 25 3.82 -2.24 6.45
N ASP A 26 4.17 -3.51 6.28
CA ASP A 26 5.49 -3.91 5.75
C ASP A 26 5.57 -3.84 4.22
N ALA A 27 4.42 -3.96 3.55
CA ALA A 27 4.29 -3.89 2.10
C ALA A 27 2.93 -3.32 1.70
N ILE A 28 2.84 -2.85 0.46
CA ILE A 28 1.62 -2.27 -0.13
C ILE A 28 1.37 -2.96 -1.48
N THR A 29 0.14 -3.40 -1.71
CA THR A 29 -0.26 -4.01 -2.98
C THR A 29 -1.51 -3.34 -3.51
N PHE A 30 -1.57 -3.17 -4.83
CA PHE A 30 -2.75 -2.64 -5.52
C PHE A 30 -3.42 -3.75 -6.34
N GLY A 31 -4.70 -4.01 -6.07
CA GLY A 31 -5.47 -5.12 -6.68
C GLY A 31 -6.62 -4.68 -7.61
N SER A 32 -6.53 -3.49 -8.19
CA SER A 32 -7.59 -2.90 -9.02
C SER A 32 -6.98 -2.06 -10.15
N ASP A 33 -7.63 -2.04 -11.31
CA ASP A 33 -7.36 -1.10 -12.41
C ASP A 33 -7.96 0.29 -12.15
N VAL A 34 -8.97 0.37 -11.29
CA VAL A 34 -9.59 1.63 -10.87
C VAL A 34 -9.08 2.00 -9.48
N ILE A 35 -8.07 2.86 -9.44
CA ILE A 35 -7.46 3.39 -8.22
C ILE A 35 -7.31 4.90 -8.32
N GLU A 36 -7.58 5.60 -7.22
CA GLU A 36 -7.36 7.04 -7.13
C GLU A 36 -5.87 7.36 -7.39
N LYS A 37 -5.59 8.21 -8.39
CA LYS A 37 -4.22 8.57 -8.78
C LYS A 37 -3.38 9.09 -7.61
N LYS A 38 -4.00 9.84 -6.68
CA LYS A 38 -3.35 10.37 -5.48
C LYS A 38 -2.77 9.25 -4.59
N LEU A 39 -3.44 8.10 -4.49
CA LEU A 39 -2.93 6.95 -3.74
C LEU A 39 -1.68 6.35 -4.40
N ILE A 40 -1.69 6.24 -5.73
CA ILE A 40 -0.54 5.74 -6.49
C ILE A 40 0.65 6.69 -6.32
N ASP A 41 0.42 8.00 -6.48
CA ASP A 41 1.46 9.03 -6.36
C ASP A 41 2.04 9.15 -4.95
N ASP A 42 1.21 8.94 -3.92
CA ASP A 42 1.65 9.02 -2.52
C ASP A 42 2.37 7.73 -2.09
N PHE A 43 1.90 6.55 -2.50
CA PHE A 43 2.51 5.27 -2.09
C PHE A 43 3.74 4.88 -2.90
N SER A 44 3.88 5.35 -4.13
CA SER A 44 5.13 5.20 -4.90
C SER A 44 6.32 5.93 -4.27
N LYS A 45 6.07 6.91 -3.39
CA LYS A 45 7.11 7.69 -2.69
C LYS A 45 7.49 7.11 -1.33
N VAL A 46 6.78 6.08 -0.84
CA VAL A 46 7.05 5.49 0.47
C VAL A 46 8.35 4.70 0.39
N LYS A 47 9.39 5.21 1.05
CA LYS A 47 10.71 4.56 1.08
C LYS A 47 10.74 3.44 2.13
N GLY A 48 11.42 2.35 1.79
CA GLY A 48 11.66 1.24 2.72
C GLY A 48 10.55 0.18 2.76
N LYS A 49 9.51 0.32 1.93
CA LYS A 49 8.43 -0.67 1.78
C LYS A 49 8.39 -1.18 0.35
N LYS A 50 8.07 -2.46 0.17
CA LYS A 50 7.85 -3.04 -1.15
C LYS A 50 6.43 -2.69 -1.59
N THR A 51 6.30 -2.01 -2.73
CA THR A 51 5.02 -1.62 -3.32
C THR A 51 4.83 -2.37 -4.63
N VAL A 52 3.78 -3.18 -4.71
CA VAL A 52 3.43 -3.96 -5.91
C VAL A 52 2.25 -3.30 -6.62
N PRO A 53 2.43 -2.78 -7.85
CA PRO A 53 1.36 -2.17 -8.63
C PRO A 53 0.42 -3.25 -9.20
N PHE A 54 -0.82 -2.85 -9.52
CA PHE A 54 -1.72 -3.71 -10.26
C PHE A 54 -1.25 -3.84 -11.71
N LYS A 55 -1.00 -5.08 -12.18
CA LYS A 55 -0.51 -5.37 -13.53
C LYS A 55 -1.60 -5.84 -14.50
N GLY A 56 -2.86 -5.86 -14.07
CA GLY A 56 -3.99 -6.35 -14.86
C GLY A 56 -4.51 -7.70 -14.39
N TRP A 57 -5.74 -8.03 -14.79
CA TRP A 57 -6.43 -9.25 -14.36
C TRP A 57 -5.82 -10.54 -14.91
N ASP A 58 -5.16 -10.46 -16.07
CA ASP A 58 -4.47 -11.58 -16.71
C ASP A 58 -2.99 -11.67 -16.31
N SER A 59 -2.51 -10.78 -15.43
CA SER A 59 -1.12 -10.81 -14.97
C SER A 59 -0.88 -12.03 -14.08
N ASP A 60 0.30 -12.62 -14.20
CA ASP A 60 0.69 -13.72 -13.32
C ASP A 60 0.91 -13.22 -11.88
N LEU A 61 0.69 -14.11 -10.91
CA LEU A 61 0.77 -13.76 -9.49
C LEU A 61 2.18 -13.92 -8.90
N THR A 62 3.21 -14.12 -9.72
CA THR A 62 4.56 -14.45 -9.24
C THR A 62 5.10 -13.37 -8.31
N GLU A 63 4.93 -12.10 -8.65
CA GLU A 63 5.41 -10.99 -7.82
C GLU A 63 4.70 -10.92 -6.45
N TYR A 64 3.42 -11.30 -6.39
CA TYR A 64 2.69 -11.39 -5.13
C TYR A 64 3.17 -12.58 -4.28
N LEU A 65 3.46 -13.72 -4.91
CA LEU A 65 4.01 -14.90 -4.23
C LEU A 65 5.42 -14.63 -3.70
N GLU A 66 6.26 -13.96 -4.49
CA GLU A 66 7.59 -13.50 -4.05
C GLU A 66 7.49 -12.54 -2.88
N LEU A 67 6.59 -11.55 -2.95
CA LEU A 67 6.34 -10.63 -1.85
C LEU A 67 5.93 -11.38 -0.57
N TYR A 68 5.02 -12.36 -0.68
CA TYR A 68 4.60 -13.15 0.47
C TYR A 68 5.78 -13.91 1.09
N ASN A 69 6.62 -14.55 0.27
CA ASN A 69 7.80 -15.27 0.75
C ASN A 69 8.83 -14.31 1.41
N ASP A 70 9.06 -13.13 0.83
CA ASP A 70 9.94 -12.10 1.38
C ASP A 70 9.48 -11.63 2.77
N LEU A 71 8.16 -11.56 2.98
CA LEU A 71 7.55 -11.17 4.26
C LEU A 71 7.52 -12.32 5.27
N ALA A 72 7.23 -13.55 4.82
CA ALA A 72 7.15 -14.72 5.69
C ALA A 72 8.52 -15.20 6.21
N GLY A 73 9.60 -14.86 5.51
CA GLY A 73 10.98 -15.15 5.92
C GLY A 73 11.59 -14.17 6.93
N LYS A 74 10.81 -13.18 7.40
CA LYS A 74 11.19 -12.22 8.45
C LYS A 74 10.50 -12.54 9.76
#